data_AF-A0A0R2CM02-F1
#
_entry.id   AF-A0A0R2CM02-F1
#
_cell.length_a   1.000
_cell.length_b   1.000
_cell.length_c   1.000
_cell.angle_alpha   90.00
_cell.angle_beta   90.00
_cell.angle_gamma   90.00
#
_symmetry.space_group_name_H-M   'P 1'
#
loop_
_entity.id
_entity.type
_entity.pdbx_description
1 polymer ?
#
loop_
_entity_poly.entity_id
_entity_poly.type
_entity_poly.pdbx_seq_one_letter_code
_entity_poly.pdbx_strand_id
1 'polypeptide(L)'
;MRIDRRITKTQRAIRKSFLDLLSQKKINEITVADITKSADIARSTFYLHYEDVYDLYDQIITNLLNGLTIRFDQLYLASTLASNFKKLMQELINYVVEQKKIFRILFQKDSESKLTTV
;
A
#
# COMPACT_ATOMS: atom_id res chain seq x y z
N MET A 1 1.51 -25.36 -1.55
CA MET A 1 2.22 -24.46 -0.62
C MET A 1 1.18 -23.82 0.30
N ARG A 2 1.13 -24.19 1.59
CA ARG A 2 0.14 -23.67 2.54
C ARG A 2 0.63 -22.28 2.96
N ILE A 3 0.16 -21.21 2.29
CA ILE A 3 0.47 -19.84 2.71
C ILE A 3 0.11 -19.74 4.18
N ASP A 4 1.10 -19.55 5.04
CA ASP A 4 0.90 -19.59 6.47
C ASP A 4 -0.02 -18.43 6.86
N ARG A 5 -1.22 -18.76 7.32
CA ARG A 5 -2.21 -17.77 7.76
C ARG A 5 -1.65 -16.84 8.83
N ARG A 6 -0.63 -17.28 9.59
CA ARG A 6 0.07 -16.45 10.57
C ARG A 6 0.87 -15.35 9.87
N ILE A 7 1.63 -15.66 8.82
CA ILE A 7 2.39 -14.68 8.03
C ILE A 7 1.45 -13.60 7.47
N THR A 8 0.33 -14.01 6.86
CA THR A 8 -0.64 -13.04 6.30
C THR A 8 -1.27 -12.14 7.38
N LYS A 9 -1.57 -12.70 8.56
CA LYS A 9 -2.10 -11.91 9.68
C LYS A 9 -1.09 -10.89 10.19
N THR A 10 0.16 -11.31 10.39
CA THR A 10 1.26 -10.46 10.85
C THR A 10 1.54 -9.32 9.87
N GLN A 11 1.71 -9.63 8.58
CA GLN A 11 1.91 -8.60 7.55
C GLN A 11 0.75 -7.60 7.49
N ARG A 12 -0.50 -8.06 7.65
CA ARG A 12 -1.67 -7.18 7.70
C ARG A 12 -1.64 -6.26 8.93
N ALA A 13 -1.24 -6.77 10.10
CA ALA A 13 -1.11 -5.97 11.32
C ALA A 13 -0.01 -4.91 11.20
N ILE A 14 1.15 -5.27 10.64
CA ILE A 14 2.26 -4.36 10.36
C ILE A 14 1.82 -3.24 9.42
N ARG A 15 1.25 -3.61 8.25
CA ARG A 15 0.79 -2.64 7.23
C ARG A 15 -0.27 -1.70 7.77
N LYS A 16 -1.24 -2.21 8.54
CA LYS A 16 -2.28 -1.38 9.17
C LYS A 16 -1.65 -0.35 10.11
N SER A 17 -0.79 -0.80 11.01
CA SER A 17 -0.12 0.06 12.00
C SER A 17 0.75 1.11 11.33
N PHE A 18 1.50 0.73 10.29
CA PHE A 18 2.30 1.67 9.51
C PHE A 18 1.44 2.72 8.80
N LEU A 19 0.35 2.33 8.14
CA LEU A 19 -0.55 3.28 7.46
C LEU A 19 -1.24 4.23 8.44
N ASP A 20 -1.60 3.75 9.62
CA ASP A 20 -2.18 4.58 10.68
C ASP A 20 -1.16 5.62 11.17
N LEU A 21 0.10 5.24 11.38
CA LEU A 21 1.19 6.17 11.72
C LEU A 21 1.49 7.15 10.58
N LEU A 22 1.53 6.65 9.33
CA LEU A 22 1.82 7.45 8.14
C LEU A 22 0.75 8.51 7.87
N SER A 23 -0.48 8.29 8.33
CA SER A 23 -1.56 9.28 8.29
C SER A 23 -1.41 10.42 9.30
N GLN A 24 -0.52 10.28 10.28
CA GLN A 24 -0.36 11.23 11.39
C GLN A 24 0.97 11.98 11.38
N LYS A 25 2.04 11.35 10.88
CA LYS A 25 3.41 11.92 10.91
C LYS A 25 4.22 11.53 9.68
N LYS A 26 5.32 12.23 9.38
CA LYS A 26 6.16 12.00 8.19
C LYS A 26 6.84 10.63 8.23
N ILE A 27 7.14 10.05 7.06
CA ILE A 27 7.73 8.69 6.98
C ILE A 27 9.07 8.61 7.72
N ASN A 28 9.90 9.65 7.62
CA ASN A 28 11.18 9.76 8.31
C ASN A 28 11.05 9.91 9.84
N GLU A 29 9.84 10.16 10.37
CA GLU A 29 9.54 10.22 11.80
C GLU A 29 8.96 8.90 12.33
N ILE A 30 8.71 7.92 11.45
CA ILE A 30 8.20 6.60 11.82
C ILE A 30 9.37 5.65 12.02
N THR A 31 9.40 4.97 13.18
CA THR A 31 10.42 3.97 13.48
C THR A 31 9.82 2.56 13.46
N VAL A 32 10.68 1.55 13.28
CA VAL A 32 10.30 0.13 13.47
C VAL A 32 9.74 -0.09 14.89
N ALA A 33 10.24 0.64 15.88
CA ALA A 33 9.74 0.58 17.25
C ALA A 33 8.27 1.04 17.36
N ASP A 34 7.90 2.13 16.70
CA ASP A 34 6.52 2.63 16.67
C ASP A 34 5.58 1.60 16.04
N ILE A 35 5.99 1.04 14.90
CA ILE A 35 5.18 0.07 14.15
C ILE A 35 4.98 -1.20 14.96
N THR A 36 6.06 -1.77 15.51
CA THR A 36 6.02 -3.01 16.28
C THR A 36 5.20 -2.87 17.57
N LYS A 37 5.32 -1.73 18.26
CA LYS A 37 4.49 -1.39 19.42
C LYS A 37 3.02 -1.26 19.06
N SER A 38 2.69 -0.56 17.97
CA SER A 38 1.30 -0.40 17.51
C SER A 38 0.68 -1.69 16.96
N ALA A 39 1.49 -2.56 16.37
CA ALA A 39 1.05 -3.83 15.79
C ALA A 39 1.00 -4.98 16.79
N ASP A 40 1.47 -4.77 18.03
CA ASP A 40 1.61 -5.78 19.08
C ASP A 40 2.45 -7.00 18.63
N ILE A 41 3.66 -6.73 18.14
CA ILE A 41 4.61 -7.76 17.68
C ILE A 41 6.03 -7.49 18.17
N ALA A 42 6.86 -8.52 18.15
CA ALA A 42 8.30 -8.36 18.37
C ALA A 42 9.00 -7.72 17.15
N ARG A 43 10.09 -6.99 17.39
CA ARG A 43 10.94 -6.45 16.31
C ARG A 43 11.49 -7.54 15.39
N SER A 44 11.89 -8.68 15.95
CA SER A 44 12.34 -9.83 15.16
C SER A 44 11.28 -10.28 14.15
N THR A 45 9.99 -10.23 14.53
CA THR A 45 8.87 -10.55 13.64
C THR A 45 8.68 -9.53 12.52
N PHE A 46 8.94 -8.25 12.76
CA PHE A 46 8.95 -7.24 11.69
C PHE A 46 10.03 -7.56 10.65
N TYR A 47 11.25 -7.84 11.11
CA TYR A 47 12.40 -8.12 10.25
C TYR A 47 12.31 -9.44 9.48
N LEU A 48 11.35 -10.32 9.79
CA LEU A 48 11.03 -11.48 8.94
C LEU A 48 10.28 -11.11 7.66
N HIS A 49 9.76 -9.88 7.57
CA HIS A 49 8.91 -9.43 6.48
C HIS A 49 9.45 -8.20 5.77
N TYR A 50 10.19 -7.35 6.48
CA TYR A 50 10.65 -6.05 5.98
C TYR A 50 12.05 -5.74 6.48
N GLU A 51 12.90 -5.19 5.62
CA GLU A 51 14.26 -4.78 5.99
C GLU A 51 14.24 -3.54 6.90
N ASP A 52 13.41 -2.55 6.55
CA ASP A 52 13.21 -1.34 7.33
C ASP A 52 11.82 -0.69 7.04
N VAL A 53 11.65 0.55 7.47
CA VAL A 53 10.41 1.32 7.28
C VAL A 53 10.18 1.71 5.82
N TYR A 54 11.26 1.93 5.05
CA TYR A 54 11.19 2.30 3.64
C TYR A 54 10.90 1.09 2.76
N ASP A 55 11.50 -0.07 3.03
CA ASP A 55 11.14 -1.32 2.36
C ASP A 55 9.65 -1.67 2.58
N LEU A 56 9.13 -1.50 3.80
CA LEU A 56 7.70 -1.65 4.06
C LEU A 56 6.85 -0.68 3.21
N TYR A 57 7.26 0.59 3.12
CA TYR A 57 6.57 1.58 2.30
C TYR A 57 6.58 1.17 0.82
N ASP A 58 7.76 0.87 0.26
CA ASP A 58 7.94 0.51 -1.14
C ASP A 58 7.17 -0.76 -1.50
N GLN A 59 7.15 -1.77 -0.63
CA GLN A 59 6.33 -2.95 -0.82
C GLN A 59 4.84 -2.63 -0.81
N ILE A 60 4.35 -1.71 0.02
CA ILE A 60 2.94 -1.28 0.00
C ILE A 60 2.61 -0.59 -1.33
N ILE A 61 3.46 0.34 -1.79
CA ILE A 61 3.27 1.04 -3.07
C ILE A 61 3.31 0.08 -4.25
N THR A 62 4.32 -0.80 -4.28
CA THR A 62 4.48 -1.81 -5.33
C THR A 62 3.25 -2.72 -5.41
N ASN A 63 2.71 -3.15 -4.27
CA ASN A 63 1.49 -3.95 -4.24
C ASN A 63 0.25 -3.18 -4.74
N LEU A 64 0.16 -1.88 -4.45
CA LEU A 64 -0.90 -1.02 -4.95
C LEU A 64 -0.84 -0.87 -6.48
N LEU A 65 0.34 -0.59 -7.02
CA LEU A 65 0.55 -0.43 -8.46
C LEU A 65 0.35 -1.75 -9.21
N ASN A 66 0.87 -2.86 -8.69
CA ASN A 66 0.65 -4.19 -9.27
C ASN A 66 -0.84 -4.55 -9.33
N GLY A 67 -1.63 -4.14 -8.33
CA GLY A 67 -3.08 -4.35 -8.34
C GLY A 67 -3.82 -3.60 -9.44
N LEU A 68 -3.30 -2.45 -9.88
CA LEU A 68 -3.78 -1.73 -11.06
C LEU A 68 -3.32 -2.42 -12.34
N THR A 69 -2.03 -2.74 -12.46
CA THR A 69 -1.45 -3.38 -13.66
C THR A 69 -2.14 -4.69 -13.99
N ILE A 70 -2.36 -5.56 -13.00
CA ILE A 70 -3.04 -6.85 -13.21
C ILE A 70 -4.45 -6.66 -13.77
N ARG A 71 -5.22 -5.70 -13.24
CA ARG A 71 -6.58 -5.41 -13.73
C ARG A 71 -6.57 -4.82 -15.12
N PHE A 72 -5.62 -3.94 -15.39
CA PHE A 72 -5.42 -3.37 -16.71
C PHE A 72 -5.11 -4.47 -17.73
N ASP A 73 -4.08 -5.28 -17.49
CA ASP A 73 -3.65 -6.34 -18.42
C ASP A 73 -4.76 -7.37 -18.70
N GLN A 74 -5.49 -7.79 -17.66
CA GLN A 74 -6.57 -8.76 -17.78
C GLN A 74 -7.71 -8.28 -18.70
N LEU A 75 -8.06 -7.00 -18.65
CA LEU A 75 -9.22 -6.46 -19.36
C LEU A 75 -8.83 -5.81 -20.68
N TYR A 76 -7.61 -5.27 -20.78
CA TYR A 76 -7.05 -4.74 -22.00
C TYR A 76 -6.86 -5.84 -23.05
N LEU A 77 -6.21 -6.96 -22.68
CA LEU A 77 -5.97 -8.09 -23.58
C LEU A 77 -7.24 -8.87 -23.96
N ALA A 78 -8.28 -8.80 -23.14
CA ALA A 78 -9.56 -9.49 -23.38
C ALA A 78 -10.50 -8.76 -24.35
N SER A 79 -10.09 -7.64 -24.96
CA SER A 79 -10.98 -6.77 -25.73
C SER A 79 -10.42 -6.28 -27.06
N THR A 80 -11.29 -6.12 -28.06
CA THR A 80 -11.10 -5.10 -29.10
C THR A 80 -11.36 -3.74 -28.45
N LEU A 81 -10.34 -2.88 -28.43
CA LEU A 81 -10.18 -1.65 -27.63
C LEU A 81 -11.42 -0.76 -27.41
N ALA A 82 -12.36 -0.74 -28.36
CA ALA A 82 -13.50 0.18 -28.38
C ALA A 82 -14.71 -0.28 -27.54
N SER A 83 -14.96 -1.58 -27.36
CA SER A 83 -16.20 -2.07 -26.74
C SER A 83 -16.11 -2.30 -25.23
N ASN A 84 -14.90 -2.42 -24.66
CA ASN A 84 -14.70 -2.73 -23.23
C ASN A 84 -14.04 -1.62 -22.41
N PHE A 85 -13.83 -0.42 -22.99
CA PHE A 85 -13.22 0.72 -22.28
C PHE A 85 -13.98 1.08 -21.00
N LYS A 86 -15.32 1.14 -21.07
CA LYS A 86 -16.17 1.44 -19.90
C LYS A 86 -15.96 0.42 -18.77
N LYS A 87 -15.88 -0.87 -19.10
CA LYS A 87 -15.68 -1.94 -18.13
C LYS A 87 -14.29 -1.88 -17.50
N LEU A 88 -13.25 -1.66 -18.31
CA LEU A 88 -11.89 -1.44 -17.83
C LEU A 88 -11.85 -0.25 -16.86
N MET A 89 -12.37 0.90 -17.27
CA MET A 89 -12.39 2.10 -16.43
C MET A 89 -13.15 1.88 -15.12
N GLN A 90 -14.28 1.15 -15.17
CA GLN A 90 -15.05 0.83 -13.97
C GLN A 90 -14.25 -0.05 -13.00
N GLU A 91 -13.55 -1.06 -13.49
CA GLU A 91 -12.72 -1.95 -12.65
C GLU A 91 -11.52 -1.23 -12.04
N LEU A 92 -10.85 -0.36 -12.82
CA LEU A 92 -9.76 0.47 -12.30
C LEU A 92 -10.25 1.46 -11.24
N ILE A 93 -11.36 2.14 -11.49
CA ILE A 93 -11.97 3.07 -10.52
C ILE A 93 -12.40 2.33 -9.25
N ASN A 94 -13.04 1.16 -9.38
CA ASN A 94 -13.43 0.34 -8.24
C ASN A 94 -12.21 0.00 -7.37
N TYR A 95 -11.10 -0.42 -7.98
CA TYR A 95 -9.88 -0.71 -7.24
C TYR A 95 -9.32 0.52 -6.52
N VAL A 96 -9.30 1.69 -7.17
CA VAL A 96 -8.87 2.95 -6.55
C VAL A 96 -9.77 3.30 -5.35
N VAL A 97 -11.09 3.14 -5.49
CA VAL A 97 -12.05 3.38 -4.41
C VAL A 97 -11.89 2.38 -3.25
N GLU A 98 -11.62 1.10 -3.55
CA GLU A 98 -11.31 0.08 -2.53
C GLU A 98 -10.03 0.44 -1.75
N GLN A 99 -9.01 0.95 -2.44
CA GLN A 99 -7.73 1.35 -1.85
C GLN A 99 -7.69 2.82 -1.39
N LYS A 100 -8.85 3.50 -1.30
CA LYS A 100 -8.95 4.95 -1.02
C LYS A 100 -8.15 5.43 0.18
N LYS A 101 -8.00 4.59 1.22
CA LYS A 101 -7.25 4.95 2.44
C LYS A 101 -5.77 5.19 2.12
N ILE A 102 -5.17 4.29 1.34
CA ILE A 102 -3.76 4.38 0.97
C ILE A 102 -3.56 5.60 0.06
N PHE A 103 -4.38 5.72 -1.00
CA PHE A 103 -4.33 6.89 -1.89
C PHE A 103 -4.48 8.22 -1.14
N ARG A 104 -5.42 8.31 -0.19
CA ARG A 104 -5.59 9.51 0.64
C ARG A 104 -4.31 9.87 1.42
N ILE A 105 -3.69 8.88 2.06
CA ILE A 105 -2.46 9.09 2.83
C ILE A 105 -1.32 9.58 1.94
N LEU A 106 -1.19 9.03 0.73
CA LEU A 106 -0.16 9.45 -0.24
C LEU A 106 -0.39 10.88 -0.73
N PHE A 107 -1.62 11.20 -1.19
CA PHE A 107 -1.92 12.51 -1.76
C PHE A 107 -1.96 13.66 -0.75
N GLN A 108 -2.33 13.39 0.51
CA GLN A 108 -2.26 14.40 1.57
C GLN A 108 -0.81 14.84 1.83
N LYS A 109 0.15 13.94 1.65
CA LYS A 109 1.57 14.16 1.96
C LYS A 109 2.36 14.80 0.83
N ASP A 110 2.03 14.46 -0.42
CA ASP A 110 2.62 15.12 -1.60
C ASP A 110 2.23 16.60 -1.70
N SER A 111 1.08 16.98 -1.14
CA SER A 111 0.63 18.37 -1.07
C SER A 111 1.44 19.21 -0.08
N GLU A 112 1.98 18.60 0.98
CA GLU A 112 2.83 19.27 1.98
C GLU A 112 4.30 19.38 1.54
N SER A 113 4.74 18.54 0.59
CA SER A 113 6.11 18.56 0.04
C SER A 113 6.36 19.78 -0.87
N LYS A 114 5.33 20.32 -1.53
CA LYS A 114 5.47 21.41 -2.51
C LYS A 114 5.47 22.84 -1.94
N LEU A 115 5.42 23.03 -0.62
CA LEU A 115 5.44 24.35 0.02
C LEU A 115 6.81 24.74 0.64
N THR A 116 7.88 23.97 0.38
CA THR A 116 9.22 24.25 0.96
C THR A 116 10.36 24.28 -0.04
N THR A 117 10.13 24.73 -1.27
CA THR A 117 11.22 25.19 -2.14
C THR A 117 10.89 26.59 -2.63
N VAL A 118 11.57 27.55 -2.00
CA VAL A 118 11.71 28.95 -2.42
C VAL A 118 12.29 29.01 -3.82
#